data_AF-A0A966U1S2-F1
#
_entry.id   AF-A0A966U1S2-F1
#
_cell.length_a   1.000
_cell.length_b   1.000
_cell.length_c   1.000
_cell.angle_alpha   90.00
_cell.angle_beta   90.00
_cell.angle_gamma   90.00
#
_symmetry.space_group_name_H-M   'P 1'
#
loop_
_entity.id
_entity.type
_entity.pdbx_description
1 polymer ?
#
loop_
_entity_poly.entity_id
_entity_poly.type
_entity_poly.pdbx_seq_one_letter_code
_entity_poly.pdbx_strand_id
1 'polypeptide(L)'
;TSSNTFFRTLGGAFGTAIFGTILSHDVSNNLKTGFAELAKTNPDALAQVDPTLISSLTNNTEAIATLPAVVQNTVLDSFMSAFHSVFIAATPVVALGFFFAIFLKEKPLQDSNAHASARQDAAGEALG
;
A
#
# COMPACT_ATOMS: atom_id res chain seq x y z
N THR A 1 5.07 22.13 14.46
CA THR A 1 5.40 21.80 13.05
C THR A 1 6.26 20.54 12.94
N SER A 2 7.28 20.31 13.77
CA SER A 2 8.10 19.08 13.71
C SER A 2 7.36 17.80 14.14
N SER A 3 6.60 17.83 15.24
CA SER A 3 5.88 16.64 15.72
C SER A 3 4.83 16.13 14.73
N ASN A 4 4.10 17.04 14.07
CA ASN A 4 3.10 16.65 13.06
C ASN A 4 3.75 15.93 11.86
N THR A 5 4.86 16.47 11.35
CA THR A 5 5.62 15.80 10.28
C THR A 5 6.19 14.47 10.74
N PHE A 6 6.75 14.40 11.95
CA PHE A 6 7.28 13.17 12.52
C PHE A 6 6.23 12.05 12.58
N PHE A 7 5.03 12.33 13.12
CA PHE A 7 3.96 11.33 13.20
C PHE A 7 3.46 10.89 11.82
N ARG A 8 3.39 11.80 10.84
CA ARG A 8 3.02 11.44 9.46
C ARG A 8 4.04 10.50 8.82
N THR A 9 5.33 10.79 8.97
CA THR A 9 6.40 9.91 8.44
C THR A 9 6.41 8.57 9.16
N LEU A 10 6.25 8.58 10.48
CA LEU A 10 6.18 7.38 11.30
C LEU A 10 4.99 6.48 10.89
N GLY A 11 3.81 7.08 10.72
CA GLY A 11 2.62 6.38 10.24
C GLY A 11 2.78 5.82 8.82
N GLY A 12 3.44 6.56 7.93
CA GLY A 12 3.77 6.08 6.58
C GLY A 12 4.65 4.83 6.62
N ALA A 13 5.76 4.87 7.36
CA ALA A 13 6.68 3.74 7.47
C ALA A 13 6.00 2.51 8.11
N PHE A 14 5.34 2.67 9.26
CA PHE A 14 4.63 1.56 9.91
C PHE A 14 3.51 1.00 9.05
N GLY A 15 2.72 1.85 8.40
CA GLY A 15 1.66 1.43 7.49
C GLY A 15 2.20 0.55 6.38
N THR A 16 3.26 1.01 5.68
CA THR A 16 3.89 0.23 4.61
C THR A 16 4.45 -1.11 5.10
N ALA A 17 5.07 -1.15 6.28
CA ALA A 17 5.65 -2.36 6.84
C ALA A 17 4.57 -3.40 7.22
N ILE A 18 3.52 -2.97 7.91
CA ILE A 18 2.43 -3.85 8.34
C ILE A 18 1.68 -4.41 7.13
N PHE A 19 1.20 -3.52 6.25
CA PHE A 19 0.41 -3.95 5.09
C PHE A 19 1.26 -4.68 4.04
N GLY A 20 2.54 -4.33 3.90
CA GLY A 20 3.48 -5.07 3.06
C GLY A 20 3.74 -6.49 3.58
N THR A 21 3.79 -6.67 4.90
CA THR A 21 3.92 -8.02 5.51
C THR A 21 2.68 -8.86 5.25
N ILE A 22 1.49 -8.29 5.42
CA ILE A 22 0.21 -8.96 5.12
C ILE A 22 0.16 -9.36 3.65
N LEU A 23 0.49 -8.43 2.73
CA LEU A 23 0.51 -8.70 1.30
C LEU A 23 1.46 -9.85 0.95
N SER A 24 2.70 -9.82 1.44
CA SER A 24 3.70 -10.86 1.16
C SER A 24 3.27 -12.23 1.69
N HIS A 25 2.69 -12.26 2.90
CA HIS A 25 2.15 -13.49 3.47
C HIS A 25 1.01 -14.07 2.62
N ASP A 26 0.03 -13.23 2.27
CA ASP A 26 -1.17 -13.66 1.57
C ASP A 26 -0.89 -14.02 0.10
N VAL A 27 -0.02 -13.29 -0.60
CA VAL A 27 0.44 -13.67 -1.95
C VAL A 27 1.08 -15.06 -1.92
N SER A 28 1.98 -15.32 -0.97
CA SER A 28 2.63 -16.63 -0.86
C SER A 28 1.62 -17.76 -0.60
N ASN A 29 0.65 -17.53 0.28
CA ASN A 29 -0.38 -18.51 0.61
C ASN A 29 -1.37 -18.75 -0.55
N ASN A 30 -1.80 -17.67 -1.21
CA ASN A 30 -2.75 -17.72 -2.30
C ASN A 30 -2.14 -18.34 -3.55
N LEU A 31 -0.86 -18.09 -3.84
CA LEU A 31 -0.16 -18.76 -4.95
C LEU A 31 -0.07 -20.27 -4.69
N LYS A 32 0.34 -20.69 -3.49
CA LYS A 32 0.40 -22.12 -3.14
C LYS A 32 -0.95 -22.79 -3.32
N THR A 33 -2.02 -22.15 -2.85
CA THR A 33 -3.39 -22.68 -2.96
C THR A 33 -3.86 -22.70 -4.41
N GLY A 34 -3.66 -21.62 -5.16
CA GLY A 34 -4.06 -21.50 -6.56
C GLY A 34 -3.35 -22.51 -7.46
N PHE A 35 -2.04 -22.71 -7.28
CA PHE A 35 -1.28 -23.74 -7.99
C PHE A 35 -1.71 -25.15 -7.62
N ALA A 36 -2.02 -25.41 -6.34
CA ALA A 36 -2.52 -26.71 -5.90
C ALA A 36 -3.92 -27.02 -6.48
N GLU A 37 -4.76 -26.01 -6.68
CA GLU A 37 -6.07 -26.13 -7.33
C GLU A 37 -5.92 -26.30 -8.85
N LEU A 38 -5.03 -25.54 -9.48
CA LEU A 38 -4.72 -25.67 -10.89
C LEU A 38 -4.17 -27.06 -11.22
N ALA A 39 -3.35 -27.64 -10.36
CA ALA A 39 -2.83 -29.00 -10.52
C ALA A 39 -3.94 -30.07 -10.53
N LYS A 40 -5.07 -29.81 -9.86
CA LYS A 40 -6.23 -30.72 -9.84
C LYS A 40 -7.12 -30.54 -11.06
N THR A 41 -7.25 -29.31 -11.56
CA THR A 41 -8.21 -28.97 -12.62
C THR A 41 -7.60 -29.06 -14.01
N ASN A 42 -6.34 -28.66 -14.19
CA ASN A 42 -5.64 -28.59 -15.47
C ASN A 42 -4.14 -28.95 -15.32
N PRO A 43 -3.81 -30.22 -15.06
CA PRO A 43 -2.42 -30.65 -14.85
C PRO A 43 -1.51 -30.40 -16.08
N ASP A 44 -2.07 -30.47 -17.29
CA ASP A 44 -1.32 -30.26 -18.54
C ASP A 44 -0.81 -28.81 -18.68
N ALA A 45 -1.56 -27.84 -18.17
CA ALA A 45 -1.16 -26.43 -18.20
C ALA A 45 0.05 -26.17 -17.29
N LEU A 46 0.18 -26.93 -16.19
CA LEU A 46 1.32 -26.84 -15.29
C LEU A 46 2.54 -27.62 -15.77
N ALA A 47 2.33 -28.72 -16.50
CA ALA A 47 3.42 -29.53 -17.03
C ALA A 47 4.32 -28.76 -18.04
N GLN A 48 3.79 -27.69 -18.64
CA GLN A 48 4.53 -26.84 -19.59
C GLN A 48 5.31 -25.71 -18.92
N VAL A 49 5.20 -25.55 -17.59
CA VAL A 49 5.83 -24.45 -16.85
C VAL A 49 6.93 -24.98 -15.93
N ASP A 50 8.08 -24.31 -15.96
CA ASP A 50 9.20 -24.62 -15.07
C ASP A 50 8.81 -24.35 -13.60
N PRO A 51 8.90 -25.34 -12.69
CA PRO A 51 8.65 -25.16 -11.27
C PRO A 51 9.50 -24.06 -10.60
N THR A 52 10.72 -23.82 -11.12
CA THR A 52 11.60 -22.76 -10.61
C THR A 52 11.04 -21.38 -10.91
N LEU A 53 10.44 -21.20 -12.09
CA LEU A 53 9.78 -19.96 -12.47
C LEU A 53 8.62 -19.67 -11.51
N ILE A 54 7.80 -20.69 -11.19
CA ILE A 54 6.67 -20.61 -10.25
C ILE A 54 7.13 -20.14 -8.86
N SER A 55 8.25 -20.69 -8.36
CA SER A 55 8.80 -20.29 -7.05
C SER A 55 9.30 -18.83 -7.04
N SER A 56 9.74 -18.32 -8.19
CA SER A 56 10.27 -16.96 -8.34
C SER A 56 9.18 -15.88 -8.43
N LEU A 57 7.93 -16.24 -8.74
CA LEU A 57 6.84 -15.28 -9.01
C LEU A 57 6.52 -14.33 -7.85
N THR A 58 6.87 -14.73 -6.61
CA THR A 58 6.70 -13.87 -5.43
C THR A 58 7.65 -12.67 -5.45
N ASN A 59 8.83 -12.82 -6.07
CA ASN A 59 9.89 -11.81 -6.10
C ASN A 59 10.19 -11.28 -7.51
N ASN A 60 9.65 -11.92 -8.55
CA ASN A 60 9.85 -11.56 -9.95
C ASN A 60 8.51 -11.54 -10.69
N THR A 61 7.88 -10.38 -10.69
CA THR A 61 6.57 -10.16 -11.33
C THR A 61 6.68 -10.07 -12.86
N GLU A 62 7.85 -9.74 -13.40
CA GLU A 62 8.06 -9.67 -14.86
C GLU A 62 7.94 -11.04 -15.53
N ALA A 63 8.34 -12.10 -14.82
CA ALA A 63 8.18 -13.49 -15.26
C ALA A 63 6.72 -13.92 -15.45
N ILE A 64 5.74 -13.18 -14.91
CA ILE A 64 4.32 -13.49 -15.09
C ILE A 64 3.88 -13.28 -16.55
N ALA A 65 4.50 -12.34 -17.27
CA ALA A 65 4.15 -12.05 -18.65
C ALA A 65 4.56 -13.17 -19.62
N THR A 66 5.50 -14.03 -19.24
CA THR A 66 5.99 -15.14 -20.07
C THR A 66 5.22 -16.44 -19.84
N LEU A 67 4.28 -16.45 -18.89
CA LEU A 67 3.47 -17.61 -18.56
C LEU A 67 2.35 -17.86 -19.59
N PRO A 68 1.96 -19.13 -19.80
CA PRO A 68 0.73 -19.46 -20.51
C PRO A 68 -0.48 -18.81 -19.83
N ALA A 69 -1.48 -18.39 -20.62
CA ALA A 69 -2.62 -17.60 -20.16
C ALA A 69 -3.36 -18.21 -18.95
N VAL A 70 -3.52 -19.54 -18.92
CA VAL A 70 -4.18 -20.24 -17.80
C VAL A 70 -3.41 -20.06 -16.49
N VAL A 71 -2.09 -20.23 -16.53
CA VAL A 71 -1.22 -20.12 -15.37
C VAL A 71 -1.10 -18.66 -14.93
N GLN A 72 -0.99 -17.75 -15.90
CA GLN A 72 -1.00 -16.30 -15.67
C GLN A 72 -2.26 -15.86 -14.92
N ASN A 73 -3.45 -16.34 -15.32
CA ASN A 73 -4.71 -16.01 -14.65
C ASN A 73 -4.71 -16.50 -13.20
N THR A 74 -4.26 -17.74 -12.94
CA THR A 74 -4.15 -18.26 -11.57
C THR A 74 -3.25 -17.37 -10.70
N VAL A 75 -2.11 -16.93 -11.23
CA VAL A 75 -1.20 -16.04 -10.51
C VAL A 75 -1.88 -14.69 -10.24
N LEU A 76 -2.51 -14.10 -11.26
CA LEU A 76 -3.21 -12.83 -11.13
C LEU A 76 -4.33 -12.90 -10.07
N ASP A 77 -5.14 -13.95 -10.09
CA ASP A 77 -6.20 -14.19 -9.11
C ASP A 77 -5.65 -14.32 -7.69
N SER A 78 -4.49 -14.99 -7.52
CA SER A 78 -3.81 -15.07 -6.23
C SER A 78 -3.39 -13.69 -5.71
N PHE A 79 -2.85 -12.82 -6.58
CA PHE A 79 -2.50 -11.43 -6.22
C PHE A 79 -3.74 -10.60 -5.90
N MET A 80 -4.80 -10.70 -6.70
CA MET A 80 -6.07 -9.99 -6.47
C MET A 80 -6.67 -10.36 -5.11
N SER A 81 -6.69 -11.65 -4.77
CA SER A 81 -7.17 -12.14 -3.47
C SER A 81 -6.32 -11.61 -2.30
N ALA A 82 -4.99 -11.53 -2.48
CA ALA A 82 -4.10 -10.96 -1.46
C ALA A 82 -4.35 -9.46 -1.26
N PHE A 83 -4.55 -8.70 -2.34
CA PHE A 83 -4.93 -7.29 -2.22
C PHE A 83 -6.28 -7.11 -1.52
N HIS A 84 -7.26 -7.97 -1.80
CA HIS A 84 -8.54 -7.93 -1.11
C HIS A 84 -8.36 -8.07 0.41
N SER A 85 -7.54 -9.03 0.86
CA SER A 85 -7.20 -9.21 2.27
C SER A 85 -6.57 -7.94 2.88
N VAL A 86 -5.61 -7.32 2.18
CA VAL A 86 -4.99 -6.06 2.62
C VAL A 86 -6.04 -4.93 2.75
N PHE A 87 -6.96 -4.80 1.80
CA PHE A 87 -8.02 -3.78 1.87
C PHE A 87 -8.97 -4.01 3.04
N ILE A 88 -9.36 -5.26 3.30
CA ILE A 88 -10.19 -5.62 4.46
C ILE A 88 -9.45 -5.31 5.76
N ALA A 89 -8.14 -5.60 5.84
CA ALA A 89 -7.32 -5.26 7.00
C ALA A 89 -7.13 -3.74 7.19
N ALA A 90 -7.00 -2.98 6.10
CA ALA A 90 -6.85 -1.53 6.14
C ALA A 90 -8.15 -0.79 6.47
N THR A 91 -9.31 -1.34 6.09
CA THR A 91 -10.64 -0.76 6.31
C THR A 91 -10.89 -0.30 7.76
N PRO A 92 -10.71 -1.12 8.80
CA PRO A 92 -10.93 -0.68 10.18
C PRO A 92 -9.96 0.43 10.61
N VAL A 93 -8.71 0.40 10.13
CA VAL A 93 -7.70 1.44 10.44
C VAL A 93 -8.11 2.79 9.85
N VAL A 94 -8.54 2.79 8.59
CA VAL A 94 -9.05 3.99 7.91
C VAL A 94 -10.33 4.50 8.58
N ALA A 95 -11.25 3.60 8.93
CA ALA A 95 -12.48 3.95 9.64
C ALA A 95 -12.17 4.65 10.97
N LEU A 96 -11.25 4.12 11.78
CA LEU A 96 -10.80 4.75 13.02
C LEU A 96 -10.19 6.14 12.78
N GLY A 97 -9.32 6.28 11.77
CA GLY A 97 -8.74 7.57 11.39
C GLY A 97 -9.81 8.59 10.97
N PHE A 98 -10.80 8.15 10.20
CA PHE A 98 -11.95 8.96 9.80
C PHE A 98 -12.79 9.40 11.01
N PHE A 99 -13.07 8.48 11.95
CA PHE A 99 -13.76 8.81 13.21
C PHE A 99 -12.97 9.80 14.05
N PHE A 100 -11.63 9.72 14.12
CA PHE A 100 -10.86 10.74 14.82
C PHE A 100 -10.85 12.08 14.09
N ALA A 101 -10.87 12.07 12.76
CA ALA A 101 -10.89 13.29 11.95
C ALA A 101 -12.15 14.13 12.19
N ILE A 102 -13.33 13.51 12.36
CA ILE A 102 -14.57 14.26 12.63
C ILE A 102 -14.57 14.98 13.99
N PHE A 103 -13.78 14.52 14.97
CA PHE A 103 -13.65 15.17 16.28
C PHE A 103 -12.53 16.23 16.31
N LEU A 104 -11.77 16.38 15.22
CA LEU A 104 -10.67 17.32 15.19
C LEU A 104 -11.21 18.75 15.07
N LYS A 105 -11.00 19.54 16.13
CA LYS A 105 -11.43 20.94 16.17
C LYS A 105 -10.68 21.75 15.11
N GLU A 106 -11.43 22.37 14.21
CA GLU A 106 -10.89 23.33 13.24
C GLU A 106 -10.16 24.45 14.00
N LYS A 107 -8.86 24.58 13.77
CA LYS A 107 -8.13 25.79 14.19
C LYS A 107 -8.32 26.82 13.07
N PRO A 108 -8.81 28.03 13.37
CA PRO A 108 -8.92 29.07 12.35
C PRO A 108 -7.57 29.26 11.68
N LEU A 109 -7.59 29.34 10.36
CA LEU A 109 -6.43 29.67 9.55
C LEU A 109 -5.85 30.97 10.13
N GLN A 110 -4.62 30.92 10.66
CA GLN A 110 -3.98 32.14 11.16
C GLN A 110 -3.85 33.08 9.96
N ASP A 111 -4.53 34.21 10.07
CA ASP A 111 -4.74 35.15 8.98
C ASP A 111 -3.40 35.47 8.33
N SER A 112 -3.32 35.29 7.01
CA SER A 112 -2.10 35.63 6.24
C SER A 112 -1.71 37.10 6.41
N ASN A 113 -2.66 37.94 6.84
CA ASN A 113 -2.45 39.32 7.22
C ASN A 113 -1.47 39.48 8.40
N ALA A 114 -1.48 38.59 9.40
CA ALA A 114 -0.53 38.66 10.51
C ALA A 114 0.92 38.36 10.06
N HIS A 115 1.07 37.46 9.09
CA HIS A 115 2.37 37.16 8.47
C HIS A 115 2.82 38.23 7.46
N ALA A 116 1.88 38.90 6.79
CA ALA A 116 2.16 40.01 5.88
C ALA A 116 2.54 41.29 6.64
N SER A 117 1.84 41.63 7.73
CA SER A 117 2.16 42.78 8.59
C SER A 117 3.53 42.62 9.26
N ALA A 118 3.85 41.45 9.81
CA ALA A 118 5.17 41.22 10.39
C ALA A 118 6.33 41.35 9.37
N ARG A 119 6.06 41.06 8.08
CA ARG A 119 7.04 41.23 6.99
C ARG A 119 7.12 42.68 6.50
N GLN A 120 6.03 43.45 6.58
CA GLN A 120 6.01 44.88 6.29
C GLN A 120 6.72 45.69 7.39
N ASP A 121 6.50 45.35 8.66
CA ASP A 121 7.13 46.00 9.80
C ASP A 121 8.66 45.79 9.78
N ALA A 122 9.12 44.56 9.54
CA ALA A 122 10.55 44.24 9.39
C ALA A 122 11.21 44.88 8.15
N ALA A 123 10.44 45.13 7.09
CA ALA A 123 10.93 45.83 5.90
C ALA A 123 10.97 47.36 6.09
N GLY A 124 10.07 47.91 6.91
CA GLY A 124 10.06 49.33 7.28
C GLY A 124 11.21 49.71 8.22
N GLU A 125 11.62 48.81 9.13
CA GLU A 125 12.69 49.03 10.10
C GLU A 125 14.11 48.98 9.46
N ALA A 126 14.25 48.39 8.27
CA ALA A 126 15.52 48.33 7.53
C ALA A 126 15.77 49.55 6.61
N LEU A 127 14.79 50.46 6.50
CA LEU A 127 14.83 51.63 5.61
C LEU A 127 14.90 52.97 6.37
N GLY A 128 14.93 52.95 7.71
CA GLY A 128 15.16 54.11 8.58
C GLY A 128 16.56 54.11 9.19
#